data_AF-A0A9P7RMT8-F1
#
_entry.id   AF-A0A9P7RMT8-F1
#
_cell.length_a   1.000
_cell.length_b   1.000
_cell.length_c   1.000
_cell.angle_alpha   90.00
_cell.angle_beta   90.00
_cell.angle_gamma   90.00
#
_symmetry.space_group_name_H-M   'P 1'
#
loop_
_entity.id
_entity.type
_entity.pdbx_description
1 polymer ?
#
loop_
_entity_poly.entity_id
_entity_poly.type
_entity_poly.pdbx_seq_one_letter_code
_entity_poly.pdbx_strand_id
1 'polypeptide(L)'
;MVFDAFGASEEVGFFLLAEGGQLCITNHTVKERKEDGKRLFGLLAIVQMPIHRPAGITMIKNLEKLVEEGVSILDRIYGLPVGLENTAEGLAMVKKEKAAGAKVNAHPEG
;
A
#
# COMPACT_ATOMS: atom_id res chain seq x y z
N MET A 1 -9.65 -13.71 -2.54
CA MET A 1 -9.35 -12.69 -1.51
C MET A 1 -9.19 -11.36 -2.23
N VAL A 2 -9.81 -10.31 -1.71
CA VAL A 2 -9.77 -8.93 -2.23
C VAL A 2 -9.05 -8.06 -1.20
N PHE A 3 -8.16 -7.18 -1.67
CA PHE A 3 -7.51 -6.17 -0.83
C PHE A 3 -8.06 -4.78 -1.20
N ASP A 4 -8.58 -4.06 -0.21
CA ASP A 4 -8.97 -2.66 -0.37
C ASP A 4 -7.97 -1.75 0.37
N ALA A 5 -7.31 -0.89 -0.41
CA ALA A 5 -6.40 0.14 0.06
C ALA A 5 -6.86 1.58 -0.26
N PHE A 6 -8.01 1.73 -0.91
CA PHE A 6 -8.59 3.01 -1.31
C PHE A 6 -9.62 3.53 -0.29
N GLY A 7 -10.11 2.64 0.60
CA GLY A 7 -11.11 3.00 1.61
C GLY A 7 -12.50 3.21 1.00
N ALA A 8 -12.79 2.55 -0.12
CA ALA A 8 -14.11 2.56 -0.71
C ALA A 8 -15.08 1.69 0.13
N SER A 9 -16.38 1.83 -0.11
CA SER A 9 -17.45 1.24 0.72
C SER A 9 -17.23 -0.25 1.01
N GLU A 10 -16.87 -0.55 2.26
CA GLU A 10 -16.63 -1.89 2.79
C GLU A 10 -17.81 -2.83 2.53
N GLU A 11 -19.03 -2.29 2.62
CA GLU A 11 -20.29 -3.00 2.36
C GLU A 11 -20.41 -3.48 0.91
N VAL A 12 -20.07 -2.62 -0.05
CA VAL A 12 -20.11 -3.00 -1.47
C VAL A 12 -19.06 -4.09 -1.76
N GLY A 13 -17.85 -3.90 -1.23
CA GLY A 13 -16.78 -4.89 -1.37
C GLY A 13 -17.17 -6.26 -0.78
N PHE A 14 -17.80 -6.27 0.39
CA PHE A 14 -18.25 -7.48 1.05
C PHE A 14 -19.40 -8.17 0.31
N PHE A 15 -20.38 -7.39 -0.15
CA PHE A 15 -21.51 -7.88 -0.93
C PHE A 15 -21.03 -8.61 -2.20
N LEU A 16 -20.06 -8.04 -2.91
CA LEU A 16 -19.50 -8.59 -4.15
C LEU A 16 -18.61 -9.82 -3.97
N LEU A 17 -18.28 -10.22 -2.74
CA LEU A 17 -17.51 -11.45 -2.52
C LEU A 17 -18.27 -12.66 -3.06
N ALA A 18 -17.55 -13.59 -3.69
CA ALA A 18 -18.04 -14.93 -3.90
C ALA A 18 -18.24 -15.67 -2.55
N GLU A 19 -18.97 -16.78 -2.56
CA GLU A 19 -19.07 -17.65 -1.39
C GLU A 19 -17.68 -18.11 -0.93
N GLY A 20 -17.43 -18.11 0.39
CA GLY A 20 -16.09 -18.37 0.95
C GLY A 20 -15.08 -17.23 0.74
N GLY A 21 -15.49 -16.13 0.10
CA GLY A 21 -14.63 -14.99 -0.22
C GLY A 21 -14.16 -14.22 1.02
N GLN A 22 -13.03 -13.53 0.85
CA GLN A 22 -12.43 -12.72 1.92
C GLN A 22 -12.11 -11.32 1.41
N LEU A 23 -12.53 -10.31 2.16
CA LEU A 23 -12.17 -8.90 1.98
C LEU A 23 -11.23 -8.46 3.12
N CYS A 24 -10.06 -7.98 2.73
CA CYS A 24 -9.02 -7.48 3.61
C CYS A 24 -8.90 -5.97 3.38
N ILE A 25 -9.14 -5.16 4.42
CA ILE A 25 -9.12 -3.69 4.33
C ILE A 25 -7.91 -3.15 5.10
N THR A 26 -7.13 -2.26 4.49
CA THR A 26 -5.93 -1.68 5.15
C THR A 26 -6.25 -0.67 6.25
N ASN A 27 -7.50 -0.18 6.32
CA ASN A 27 -8.03 0.50 7.48
C ASN A 27 -8.25 -0.49 8.63
N HIS A 28 -7.32 -0.50 9.58
CA HIS A 28 -7.34 -1.40 10.74
C HIS A 28 -8.48 -1.15 11.75
N THR A 29 -9.27 -0.08 11.59
CA THR A 29 -10.39 0.23 12.49
C THR A 29 -11.68 -0.51 12.14
N VAL A 30 -11.71 -1.21 10.99
CA VAL A 30 -12.89 -1.97 10.58
C VAL A 30 -13.16 -3.14 11.52
N LYS A 31 -14.44 -3.38 11.81
CA LYS A 31 -14.86 -4.51 12.62
C LYS A 31 -14.83 -5.78 11.77
N GLU A 32 -14.25 -6.84 12.33
CA GLU A 32 -14.30 -8.15 11.68
C GLU A 32 -15.76 -8.60 11.52
N ARG A 33 -16.13 -9.06 10.32
CA ARG A 33 -17.45 -9.61 9.99
C ARG A 33 -17.28 -10.97 9.34
N LYS A 34 -18.11 -11.92 9.75
CA LYS A 34 -18.24 -13.24 9.14
C LYS A 34 -19.72 -13.53 8.95
N GLU A 35 -20.13 -13.73 7.70
CA GLU A 35 -21.53 -13.91 7.33
C GLU A 35 -21.58 -14.70 6.02
N ASP A 36 -22.48 -15.68 5.92
CA ASP A 36 -22.66 -16.51 4.73
C ASP A 36 -21.35 -17.10 4.16
N GLY A 37 -20.47 -17.54 5.05
CA GLY A 37 -19.15 -18.08 4.68
C GLY A 37 -18.13 -17.04 4.19
N LYS A 38 -18.52 -15.77 4.03
CA LYS A 38 -17.65 -14.65 3.67
C LYS A 38 -16.98 -14.06 4.91
N ARG A 39 -15.81 -13.43 4.73
CA ARG A 39 -15.07 -12.76 5.81
C ARG A 39 -14.62 -11.37 5.40
N LEU A 40 -14.78 -10.40 6.30
CA LEU A 40 -14.20 -9.07 6.24
C LEU A 40 -13.32 -8.87 7.46
N PHE A 41 -12.11 -8.34 7.28
CA PHE A 41 -11.22 -8.02 8.38
C PHE A 41 -10.26 -6.87 8.04
N GLY A 42 -9.86 -6.14 9.07
CA GLY A 42 -8.83 -5.11 8.97
C GLY A 42 -7.43 -5.72 9.00
N LEU A 43 -6.53 -5.14 8.21
CA LEU A 43 -5.10 -5.47 8.21
C LEU A 43 -4.30 -4.30 8.76
N LEU A 44 -3.53 -4.58 9.81
CA LEU A 44 -2.55 -3.65 10.37
C LEU A 44 -1.14 -4.11 10.00
N ALA A 45 -0.56 -3.58 8.92
CA ALA A 45 0.76 -3.97 8.44
C ALA A 45 1.87 -2.98 8.84
N ILE A 46 2.06 -2.77 10.14
CA ILE A 46 3.10 -1.85 10.67
C ILE A 46 4.38 -2.63 10.99
N VAL A 47 5.42 -2.46 10.17
CA VAL A 47 6.71 -3.16 10.33
C VAL A 47 7.51 -2.75 11.57
N GLN A 48 7.18 -1.59 12.15
CA GLN A 48 7.75 -1.10 13.41
C GLN A 48 7.23 -1.87 14.62
N MET A 49 6.09 -2.56 14.51
CA MET A 49 5.60 -3.38 15.61
C MET A 49 6.46 -4.64 15.76
N PRO A 50 6.87 -5.03 17.00
CA PRO A 50 7.75 -6.18 17.21
C PRO A 50 7.26 -7.47 16.55
N ILE A 51 5.94 -7.70 16.55
CA ILE A 51 5.32 -8.89 15.96
C ILE A 51 5.44 -8.95 14.42
N HIS A 52 5.54 -7.81 13.73
CA HIS A 52 5.67 -7.75 12.27
C HIS A 52 7.11 -7.55 11.80
N ARG A 53 8.02 -7.17 12.70
CA ARG A 53 9.42 -6.90 12.36
C ARG A 53 10.11 -8.05 11.63
N PRO A 54 9.94 -9.34 12.00
CA PRO A 54 10.55 -10.44 11.25
C PRO A 54 10.07 -10.50 9.79
N ALA A 55 8.77 -10.29 9.55
CA ALA A 55 8.20 -10.26 8.20
C ALA A 55 8.75 -9.07 7.39
N GLY A 56 8.85 -7.88 8.00
CA GLY A 56 9.44 -6.71 7.37
C GLY A 56 10.90 -6.90 6.98
N ILE A 57 11.71 -7.52 7.86
CA ILE A 57 13.11 -7.86 7.55
C ILE A 57 13.19 -8.82 6.36
N THR A 58 12.39 -9.88 6.36
CA THR A 58 12.36 -10.84 5.25
C THR A 58 11.93 -10.20 3.94
N MET A 59 10.91 -9.33 3.98
CA MET A 59 10.45 -8.60 2.80
C MET A 59 11.57 -7.75 2.20
N ILE A 60 12.25 -6.94 3.00
CA ILE A 60 13.35 -6.09 2.53
C ILE A 60 14.52 -6.93 2.00
N LYS A 61 14.89 -8.01 2.70
CA LYS A 61 15.98 -8.91 2.28
C LYS A 61 15.76 -9.55 0.91
N ASN A 62 14.50 -9.80 0.53
CA ASN A 62 14.17 -10.45 -0.74
C ASN A 62 13.72 -9.44 -1.82
N LEU A 63 13.60 -8.15 -1.48
CA LEU A 63 13.00 -7.16 -2.37
C LEU A 63 13.80 -7.00 -3.67
N GLU A 64 15.14 -6.92 -3.58
CA GLU A 64 16.02 -6.81 -4.74
C GLU A 64 15.81 -7.98 -5.71
N LYS A 65 15.86 -9.21 -5.18
CA LYS A 65 15.61 -10.42 -5.95
C LYS A 65 14.23 -10.42 -6.61
N LEU A 66 13.18 -10.01 -5.89
CA LEU A 66 11.82 -9.94 -6.44
C LEU A 66 11.69 -8.91 -7.57
N VAL A 67 12.47 -7.82 -7.52
CA VAL A 67 12.55 -6.82 -8.59
C VAL A 67 13.33 -7.37 -9.79
N GLU A 68 14.47 -8.02 -9.56
CA GLU A 68 15.28 -8.65 -10.60
C GLU A 68 14.51 -9.75 -11.36
N GLU A 69 13.72 -10.55 -10.65
CA GLU A 69 12.88 -11.61 -11.21
C GLU A 69 11.60 -11.07 -11.88
N GLY A 70 11.36 -9.75 -11.83
CA GLY A 70 10.17 -9.12 -12.40
C GLY A 70 8.86 -9.46 -11.68
N VAL A 71 8.93 -10.11 -10.52
CA VAL A 71 7.79 -10.45 -9.67
C VAL A 71 7.19 -9.20 -9.02
N SER A 72 8.04 -8.23 -8.69
CA SER A 72 7.64 -6.93 -8.16
C SER A 72 8.02 -5.83 -9.14
N ILE A 73 7.03 -5.10 -9.65
CA ILE A 73 7.27 -3.90 -10.46
C ILE A 73 7.23 -2.72 -9.50
N LEU A 74 8.38 -2.08 -9.29
CA LEU A 74 8.41 -0.78 -8.62
C LEU A 74 7.67 0.22 -9.51
N ASP A 75 6.68 0.92 -8.94
CA ASP A 75 5.96 1.98 -9.65
C ASP A 75 6.92 3.01 -10.26
N ARG A 76 6.45 3.69 -11.31
CA ARG A 76 7.18 4.82 -11.90
C ARG A 76 7.56 5.81 -10.80
N ILE A 77 8.84 6.15 -10.71
CA ILE A 77 9.33 7.15 -9.78
C ILE A 77 9.32 8.50 -10.51
N TYR A 78 8.69 9.50 -9.91
CA TYR A 78 8.80 10.88 -10.35
C TYR A 78 9.94 11.54 -9.58
N GLY A 79 11.07 11.75 -10.25
CA GLY A 79 12.19 12.51 -9.70
C GLY A 79 11.87 14.01 -9.69
N LEU A 80 12.04 14.68 -8.55
CA LEU A 80 11.96 16.13 -8.52
C LEU A 80 13.13 16.73 -9.31
N PRO A 81 12.88 17.72 -10.19
CA PRO A 81 13.89 18.25 -11.11
C PRO A 81 15.04 18.99 -10.42
N VAL A 82 14.93 19.36 -9.13
CA VAL A 82 16.01 20.04 -8.41
C VAL A 82 15.93 19.73 -6.91
N GLY A 83 16.87 18.92 -6.41
CA GLY A 83 17.31 18.91 -5.02
C GLY A 83 16.29 18.65 -3.91
N LEU A 84 16.76 18.74 -2.67
CA LEU A 84 15.92 18.80 -1.45
C LEU A 84 15.11 20.11 -1.35
N GLU A 85 15.52 21.14 -2.08
CA GLU A 85 14.94 22.50 -2.04
C GLU A 85 13.46 22.52 -2.45
N ASN A 86 13.05 21.60 -3.33
CA ASN A 86 11.68 21.51 -3.85
C ASN A 86 10.82 20.45 -3.16
N THR A 87 11.23 19.97 -1.97
CA THR A 87 10.44 19.00 -1.20
C THR A 87 9.03 19.52 -0.89
N ALA A 88 8.88 20.82 -0.63
CA ALA A 88 7.58 21.45 -0.41
C ALA A 88 6.68 21.42 -1.66
N GLU A 89 7.27 21.61 -2.84
CA GLU A 89 6.55 21.51 -4.12
C GLU A 89 6.15 20.06 -4.42
N GLY A 90 7.07 19.10 -4.22
CA GLY A 90 6.77 17.67 -4.34
C GLY A 90 5.62 17.25 -3.43
N LEU A 91 5.61 17.73 -2.18
CA LEU A 91 4.49 17.50 -1.25
C LEU A 91 3.17 18.11 -1.76
N ALA A 92 3.22 19.31 -2.36
CA ALA A 92 2.04 19.94 -2.95
C ALA A 92 1.52 19.18 -4.17
N MET A 93 2.39 18.56 -4.98
CA MET A 93 1.99 17.70 -6.10
C MET A 93 1.27 16.43 -5.63
N VAL A 94 1.80 15.76 -4.60
CA VAL A 94 1.17 14.56 -4.00
C VAL A 94 -0.22 14.91 -3.45
N LYS A 95 -0.35 16.03 -2.73
CA LYS A 95 -1.63 16.50 -2.17
C LYS A 95 -2.69 16.81 -3.24
N LYS A 96 -2.28 17.20 -4.43
CA LYS A 96 -3.19 17.51 -5.55
C LYS A 96 -3.44 16.31 -6.46
N GLU A 97 -3.03 15.10 -6.05
CA GLU A 97 -3.09 13.85 -6.83
C GLU A 97 -2.37 13.93 -8.19
N LYS A 98 -1.52 14.93 -8.38
CA LYS A 98 -0.79 15.17 -9.63
C LYS A 98 0.39 14.24 -9.84
N ALA A 99 0.70 13.43 -8.83
CA ALA A 99 1.71 12.37 -8.94
C ALA A 99 1.21 11.14 -9.72
N ALA A 100 -0.09 11.05 -10.07
CA ALA A 100 -0.64 9.96 -10.87
C ALA A 100 -0.29 8.54 -10.36
N GLY A 101 -0.23 8.37 -9.04
CA GLY A 101 0.16 7.10 -8.40
C GLY A 101 1.67 6.83 -8.34
N ALA A 102 2.51 7.73 -8.84
CA ALA A 102 3.97 7.64 -8.77
C ALA A 102 4.49 8.02 -7.37
N LYS A 103 5.59 7.38 -6.98
CA LYS A 103 6.40 7.83 -5.83
C LYS A 103 7.19 9.07 -6.24
N VAL A 104 7.13 10.13 -5.44
CA VAL A 104 7.94 11.34 -5.66
C VAL A 104 9.25 11.19 -4.89
N ASN A 105 10.38 11.31 -5.58
CA ASN A 105 11.72 11.20 -4.99
C ASN A 105 12.50 12.52 -5.12
N ALA A 106 13.11 12.97 -4.02
CA ALA A 106 14.02 14.10 -4.02
C ALA A 106 15.46 13.59 -4.08
N HIS A 107 16.18 13.92 -5.15
CA HIS A 107 17.60 13.61 -5.26
C HIS A 107 18.40 14.69 -4.52
N PRO A 108 19.27 14.34 -3.56
CA PRO A 108 20.01 15.33 -2.78
C PRO A 108 21.04 16.10 -3.62
N GLU A 109 21.47 15.54 -4.74
CA GLU A 109 22.38 16.14 -5.70
C GLU A 109 21.59 16.36 -7.00
N GLY A 110 21.50 17.62 -7.44
CA GLY A 110 20.94 17.98 -8.74
C GLY A 110 21.96 17.82 -9.86
#